data_AF-A0A9P9GY36-F1
#
_entry.id   AF-A0A9P9GY36-F1
#
_cell.length_a   1.000
_cell.length_b   1.000
_cell.length_c   1.000
_cell.angle_alpha   90.00
_cell.angle_beta   90.00
_cell.angle_gamma   90.00
#
_symmetry.space_group_name_H-M   'P 1'
#
loop_
_entity.id
_entity.type
_entity.pdbx_description
1 polymer ?
#
loop_
_entity_poly.entity_id
_entity_poly.type
_entity_poly.pdbx_seq_one_letter_code
_entity_poly.pdbx_strand_id
1 'polypeptide(L)'
;MAFPNRLLTHSTWRLVGLGLTTTIFGLGALAILAPPAAADSLGVTPTTPEGCTVTEKAMVFLGIRDLAAAAALFWFYREGKTKEMGVLTTAWTLVCVTDTWVAMQGPRGWDKGIWTLWGGAAVVAFVGLGLLQAGG
;
A
#
# COMPACT_ATOMS: atom_id res chain seq x y z
N MET A 1 9.96 -18.04 -13.72
CA MET A 1 10.91 -18.83 -12.91
C MET A 1 10.17 -19.27 -11.66
N ALA A 2 10.00 -20.57 -11.45
CA ALA A 2 9.31 -21.11 -10.28
C ALA A 2 10.33 -21.28 -9.13
N PHE A 3 10.09 -20.61 -7.99
CA PHE A 3 10.84 -20.84 -6.76
C PHE A 3 10.47 -22.22 -6.19
N PRO A 4 11.40 -22.95 -5.53
CA PRO A 4 11.29 -24.41 -5.37
C PRO A 4 10.30 -24.89 -4.30
N ASN A 5 9.66 -24.00 -3.52
CA ASN A 5 8.79 -24.41 -2.42
C ASN A 5 7.59 -23.46 -2.30
N ARG A 6 6.36 -24.01 -2.25
CA ARG A 6 5.18 -23.27 -1.81
C ARG A 6 5.37 -22.90 -0.33
N LEU A 7 5.95 -21.72 -0.07
CA LEU A 7 6.21 -21.20 1.29
C LEU A 7 4.95 -21.22 2.16
N LEU A 8 3.78 -20.98 1.56
CA LEU A 8 2.47 -21.08 2.18
C LEU A 8 1.49 -21.76 1.22
N THR A 9 0.39 -22.31 1.77
CA THR A 9 -0.68 -22.90 0.96
C THR A 9 -1.45 -21.83 0.17
N HIS A 10 -2.15 -22.24 -0.90
CA HIS A 10 -2.92 -21.32 -1.76
C HIS A 10 -4.00 -20.53 -0.97
N SER A 11 -4.70 -21.21 -0.05
CA SER A 11 -5.71 -20.57 0.81
C SER A 11 -5.08 -19.56 1.77
N THR A 12 -3.91 -19.88 2.34
CA THR A 12 -3.15 -18.96 3.19
C THR A 12 -2.73 -17.71 2.42
N TRP A 13 -2.18 -17.85 1.21
CA TRP A 13 -1.82 -16.70 0.38
C TRP A 13 -3.02 -15.82 0.03
N ARG A 14 -4.19 -16.42 -0.26
CA ARG A 14 -5.44 -15.67 -0.48
C ARG A 14 -5.85 -14.86 0.74
N LEU A 15 -5.76 -15.44 1.95
CA LEU A 15 -6.07 -14.73 3.19
C LEU A 15 -5.08 -13.61 3.48
N VAL A 16 -3.78 -13.82 3.24
CA VAL A 16 -2.75 -12.77 3.37
C VAL A 16 -3.00 -11.63 2.39
N GLY A 17 -3.34 -11.95 1.13
CA GLY A 17 -3.72 -10.96 0.11
C GLY A 17 -4.97 -10.18 0.49
N LEU A 18 -5.99 -10.85 1.06
CA LEU A 18 -7.18 -10.19 1.59
C LEU A 18 -6.85 -9.27 2.77
N GLY A 19 -6.02 -9.72 3.70
CA GLY A 19 -5.54 -8.91 4.81
C GLY A 19 -4.86 -7.64 4.29
N LEU A 20 -3.93 -7.78 3.35
CA LEU A 20 -3.27 -6.62 2.73
C LEU A 20 -4.27 -5.68 2.04
N THR A 21 -5.27 -6.23 1.35
CA THR A 21 -6.34 -5.45 0.71
C THR A 21 -7.11 -4.61 1.74
N THR A 22 -7.44 -5.19 2.91
CA THR A 22 -8.11 -4.46 3.98
C THR A 22 -7.23 -3.36 4.59
N THR A 23 -5.92 -3.58 4.68
CA THR A 23 -4.97 -2.55 5.11
C THR A 23 -4.92 -1.38 4.13
N ILE A 24 -4.81 -1.65 2.82
CA ILE A 24 -4.83 -0.62 1.77
C ILE A 24 -6.15 0.16 1.83
N PHE A 25 -7.29 -0.53 2.00
CA PHE A 25 -8.59 0.13 2.18
C PHE A 25 -8.61 1.06 3.40
N GLY A 26 -8.13 0.57 4.56
CA GLY A 26 -8.10 1.33 5.80
C GLY A 26 -7.22 2.58 5.72
N LEU A 27 -6.05 2.46 5.11
CA LEU A 27 -5.14 3.60 4.87
C LEU A 27 -5.79 4.62 3.92
N GLY A 28 -6.41 4.15 2.84
CA GLY A 28 -7.10 5.03 1.90
C GLY A 28 -8.29 5.76 2.53
N ALA A 29 -9.09 5.05 3.32
CA ALA A 29 -10.21 5.63 4.06
C ALA A 29 -9.72 6.66 5.11
N LEU A 30 -8.64 6.36 5.84
CA LEU A 30 -8.04 7.30 6.79
C LEU A 30 -7.56 8.57 6.10
N ALA A 31 -6.90 8.45 4.94
CA ALA A 31 -6.40 9.59 4.17
C ALA A 31 -7.53 10.49 3.64
N ILE A 32 -8.71 9.95 3.35
CA ILE A 32 -9.89 10.73 2.94
C ILE A 32 -10.62 11.33 4.14
N LEU A 33 -10.85 10.57 5.21
CA LEU A 33 -11.69 10.98 6.34
C LEU A 33 -10.93 11.83 7.37
N ALA A 34 -9.63 11.60 7.53
CA ALA A 34 -8.75 12.36 8.42
C ALA A 34 -7.40 12.67 7.74
N PRO A 35 -7.39 13.51 6.68
CA PRO A 35 -6.16 13.90 5.97
C PRO A 35 -5.02 14.39 6.87
N PRO A 36 -5.27 15.21 7.94
CA PRO A 36 -4.20 15.67 8.81
C PRO A 36 -3.55 14.52 9.62
N ALA A 37 -4.33 13.55 10.07
CA ALA A 37 -3.82 12.39 10.81
C ALA A 37 -3.02 11.46 9.89
N ALA A 38 -3.48 11.27 8.64
CA ALA A 38 -2.75 10.53 7.63
C ALA A 38 -1.42 11.22 7.28
N ALA A 39 -1.43 12.54 7.11
CA ALA A 39 -0.23 13.33 6.86
C ALA A 39 0.79 13.22 7.99
N ASP A 40 0.33 13.28 9.25
CA ASP A 40 1.19 13.13 10.41
C ASP A 40 1.78 11.72 10.52
N SER A 41 1.00 10.68 10.19
CA SER A 41 1.49 9.29 10.15
C SER A 41 2.58 9.06 9.10
N LEU A 42 2.57 9.87 8.02
CA LEU A 42 3.60 9.88 6.98
C LEU A 42 4.75 10.85 7.30
N GLY A 43 4.68 11.57 8.43
CA GLY A 43 5.67 12.57 8.82
C GLY A 43 5.64 13.85 7.98
N VAL A 44 4.61 14.03 7.13
CA VAL A 44 4.42 15.18 6.24
C VAL A 44 3.56 16.23 6.96
N THR A 45 4.05 16.73 8.09
CA THR A 45 3.34 17.76 8.88
C THR A 45 3.62 19.15 8.28
N PRO A 46 2.63 19.81 7.66
CA PRO A 46 2.84 21.14 7.08
C PRO A 46 3.05 22.20 8.17
N THR A 47 3.98 23.13 7.96
CA THR A 47 4.28 24.23 8.88
C THR A 47 3.69 25.58 8.43
N THR A 48 3.19 25.65 7.19
CA THR A 48 2.57 26.85 6.61
C THR A 48 1.09 26.63 6.31
N PRO A 49 0.26 27.70 6.33
CA PRO A 49 -1.16 27.60 5.98
C PRO A 49 -1.40 27.06 4.56
N GLU A 50 -0.57 27.49 3.61
CA GLU A 50 -0.60 27.03 2.22
C GLU A 50 -0.26 25.52 2.14
N GLY A 51 0.77 25.08 2.88
CA GLY A 51 1.15 23.68 3.00
C GLY A 51 0.02 22.81 3.55
N CYS A 52 -0.76 23.30 4.53
CA CYS A 52 -1.94 22.58 5.02
C CYS A 52 -2.94 22.28 3.90
N THR A 53 -3.27 23.27 3.07
CA THR A 53 -4.26 23.08 2.00
C THR A 53 -3.76 22.11 0.93
N VAL A 54 -2.48 22.19 0.57
CA VAL A 54 -1.88 21.28 -0.43
C VAL A 54 -1.80 19.86 0.10
N THR A 55 -1.34 19.68 1.34
CA THR A 55 -1.24 18.36 1.98
C THR A 55 -2.63 17.73 2.12
N GLU A 56 -3.65 18.48 2.50
CA GLU A 56 -5.02 17.96 2.62
C GLU A 56 -5.54 17.43 1.28
N LYS A 57 -5.37 18.18 0.18
CA LYS A 57 -5.76 17.72 -1.16
C LYS A 57 -4.93 16.52 -1.62
N ALA A 58 -3.62 16.53 -1.35
CA ALA A 58 -2.72 15.44 -1.69
C ALA A 58 -3.11 14.13 -0.97
N MET A 59 -3.47 14.20 0.31
CA MET A 59 -3.93 13.04 1.08
C MET A 59 -5.25 12.47 0.54
N VAL A 60 -6.18 13.31 0.09
CA VAL A 60 -7.41 12.83 -0.54
C VAL A 60 -7.12 12.11 -1.87
N PHE A 61 -6.20 12.65 -2.69
CA PHE A 61 -5.76 11.98 -3.92
C PHE A 61 -5.02 10.66 -3.64
N LEU A 62 -4.20 10.63 -2.60
CA LEU A 62 -3.54 9.42 -2.12
C LEU A 62 -4.59 8.39 -1.70
N GLY A 63 -5.59 8.81 -0.93
CA GLY A 63 -6.61 7.94 -0.36
C GLY A 63 -7.56 7.33 -1.40
N ILE A 64 -7.98 8.09 -2.42
CA ILE A 64 -8.85 7.55 -3.48
C ILE A 64 -8.11 6.52 -4.35
N ARG A 65 -6.81 6.72 -4.57
CA ARG A 65 -5.95 5.79 -5.29
C ARG A 65 -5.90 4.45 -4.53
N ASP A 66 -5.67 4.51 -3.22
CA ASP A 66 -5.63 3.34 -2.34
C ASP A 66 -6.99 2.62 -2.30
N LEU A 67 -8.10 3.35 -2.20
CA LEU A 67 -9.45 2.78 -2.25
C LEU A 67 -9.75 2.11 -3.60
N ALA A 68 -9.34 2.71 -4.72
CA ALA A 68 -9.52 2.12 -6.03
C ALA A 68 -8.77 0.79 -6.17
N ALA A 69 -7.53 0.73 -5.68
CA ALA A 69 -6.76 -0.51 -5.67
C ALA A 69 -7.36 -1.55 -4.73
N ALA A 70 -7.81 -1.14 -3.55
CA ALA A 70 -8.47 -2.05 -2.61
C ALA A 70 -9.78 -2.61 -3.19
N ALA A 71 -10.58 -1.80 -3.88
CA ALA A 71 -11.79 -2.25 -4.55
C ALA A 71 -11.48 -3.29 -5.65
N ALA A 72 -10.46 -3.05 -6.48
CA ALA A 72 -10.03 -3.99 -7.50
C ALA A 72 -9.50 -5.31 -6.89
N LEU A 73 -8.68 -5.24 -5.84
CA LEU A 73 -8.19 -6.41 -5.12
C LEU A 73 -9.33 -7.21 -4.48
N PHE A 74 -10.32 -6.53 -3.89
CA PHE A 74 -11.51 -7.17 -3.32
C PHE A 74 -12.34 -7.89 -4.39
N TRP A 75 -12.48 -7.26 -5.57
CA TRP A 75 -13.15 -7.88 -6.71
C TRP A 75 -12.44 -9.16 -7.17
N PHE A 76 -11.11 -9.09 -7.37
CA PHE A 76 -10.33 -10.27 -7.74
C PHE A 76 -10.36 -11.37 -6.66
N TYR A 77 -10.41 -11.00 -5.38
CA TYR A 77 -10.58 -11.96 -4.29
C TYR A 77 -11.92 -12.69 -4.36
N ARG A 78 -13.02 -11.97 -4.66
CA ARG A 78 -14.35 -12.56 -4.86
C ARG A 78 -14.39 -13.51 -6.06
N GLU A 79 -13.75 -13.14 -7.16
CA GLU A 79 -13.70 -13.98 -8.37
C GLU A 79 -12.70 -15.15 -8.26
N GLY A 80 -11.91 -15.22 -7.19
CA GLY A 80 -10.88 -16.25 -7.03
C GLY A 80 -9.66 -16.07 -7.95
N LYS A 81 -9.50 -14.87 -8.51
CA LYS A 81 -8.43 -14.46 -9.44
C LYS A 81 -7.15 -14.11 -8.69
N THR A 82 -6.55 -15.11 -8.02
CA THR A 82 -5.37 -14.94 -7.15
C THR A 82 -4.15 -14.39 -7.92
N LYS A 83 -4.02 -14.74 -9.20
CA LYS A 83 -2.90 -14.29 -10.04
C LYS A 83 -3.01 -12.80 -10.35
N GLU A 84 -4.20 -12.34 -10.69
CA GLU A 84 -4.52 -10.94 -10.97
C GLU A 84 -4.38 -10.09 -9.71
N MET A 85 -4.78 -10.62 -8.54
CA MET A 85 -4.47 -10.00 -7.25
C MET A 85 -2.95 -9.83 -7.06
N GLY A 86 -2.16 -10.86 -7.40
CA GLY A 86 -0.71 -10.81 -7.33
C GLY A 86 -0.10 -9.78 -8.28
N VAL A 87 -0.60 -9.68 -9.51
CA VAL A 87 -0.16 -8.66 -10.49
C VAL A 87 -0.45 -7.26 -9.97
N LEU A 88 -1.68 -7.00 -9.50
CA LEU A 88 -2.05 -5.69 -9.00
C LEU A 88 -1.22 -5.33 -7.75
N THR A 89 -1.07 -6.26 -6.81
CA THR A 89 -0.28 -6.05 -5.58
C THR A 89 1.21 -5.83 -5.88
N THR A 90 1.78 -6.56 -6.84
CA THR A 90 3.17 -6.33 -7.26
C THR A 90 3.33 -5.00 -7.98
N ALA A 91 2.41 -4.61 -8.86
CA ALA A 91 2.43 -3.27 -9.45
C ALA A 91 2.28 -2.17 -8.39
N TRP A 92 1.48 -2.43 -7.35
CA TRP A 92 1.29 -1.52 -6.22
C TRP A 92 2.57 -1.25 -5.42
N THR A 93 3.55 -2.16 -5.46
CA THR A 93 4.87 -1.90 -4.84
C THR A 93 5.54 -0.67 -5.40
N LEU A 94 5.36 -0.37 -6.69
CA LEU A 94 5.91 0.84 -7.31
C LEU A 94 5.32 2.09 -6.68
N VAL A 95 4.03 2.06 -6.34
CA VAL A 95 3.34 3.13 -5.63
C VAL A 95 3.94 3.29 -4.23
N CYS A 96 4.08 2.20 -3.48
CA CYS A 96 4.69 2.24 -2.15
C CYS A 96 6.14 2.75 -2.16
N VAL A 97 6.95 2.33 -3.15
CA VAL A 97 8.33 2.80 -3.31
C VAL A 97 8.36 4.29 -3.65
N THR A 98 7.47 4.74 -4.54
CA THR A 98 7.38 6.16 -4.92
C THR A 98 6.92 7.02 -3.75
N ASP A 99 5.92 6.59 -2.99
CA ASP A 99 5.44 7.29 -1.80
C ASP A 99 6.56 7.40 -0.75
N THR A 100 7.34 6.32 -0.57
CA THR A 100 8.50 6.32 0.32
C THR A 100 9.59 7.28 -0.16
N TRP A 101 9.86 7.30 -1.47
CA TRP A 101 10.83 8.21 -2.09
C TRP A 101 10.42 9.68 -1.95
N VAL A 102 9.14 9.99 -2.17
CA VAL A 102 8.60 11.35 -2.02
C VAL A 102 8.63 11.77 -0.54
N ALA A 103 8.26 10.87 0.39
CA ALA A 103 8.35 11.14 1.82
C ALA A 103 9.79 11.40 2.28
N MET A 104 10.79 10.73 1.67
CA MET A 104 12.21 10.98 1.95
C MET A 104 12.69 12.38 1.54
N GLN A 105 11.99 13.09 0.64
CA GLN A 105 12.35 14.46 0.25
C GLN A 105 11.85 15.50 1.25
N GLY A 106 11.11 15.09 2.29
CA GLY A 106 10.59 15.97 3.33
C GLY A 106 11.64 16.45 4.34
N PRO A 107 11.34 17.53 5.09
CA PRO A 107 12.28 18.20 6.00
C PRO A 107 12.74 17.36 7.20
N ARG A 108 12.14 16.20 7.45
CA ARG A 108 12.53 15.27 8.53
C ARG A 108 13.60 14.24 8.13
N GLY A 109 13.99 14.13 6.85
CA GLY A 109 15.05 13.22 6.42
C GLY A 109 14.85 11.77 6.88
N TRP A 110 15.96 11.01 6.99
CA TRP A 110 16.11 9.58 7.33
C TRP A 110 15.63 9.18 8.75
N ASP A 111 14.50 9.72 9.21
CA ASP A 111 13.91 9.44 10.52
C ASP A 111 13.15 8.11 10.56
N LYS A 112 12.79 7.64 11.77
CA LYS A 112 12.13 6.34 12.04
C LYS A 112 10.92 6.01 11.15
N GLY A 113 10.23 7.00 10.58
CA GLY A 113 9.11 6.80 9.65
C GLY A 113 9.50 6.20 8.29
N ILE A 114 10.76 6.32 7.86
CA ILE A 114 11.22 5.71 6.59
C ILE A 114 11.39 4.20 6.72
N TRP A 115 11.75 3.71 7.90
CA TRP A 115 11.87 2.27 8.17
C TRP A 115 10.51 1.56 8.10
N THR A 116 9.45 2.21 8.57
CA THR A 116 8.08 1.67 8.49
C THR A 116 7.56 1.66 7.05
N LEU A 117 7.89 2.69 6.25
CA LEU A 117 7.52 2.76 4.83
C LEU A 117 8.26 1.74 3.97
N TRP A 118 9.57 1.56 4.16
CA TRP A 118 10.34 0.50 3.51
C TRP A 118 9.87 -0.90 3.93
N GLY A 119 9.58 -1.09 5.22
CA GLY A 119 8.99 -2.33 5.73
C GLY A 119 7.65 -2.63 5.05
N GLY A 120 6.78 -1.63 4.91
CA GLY A 120 5.50 -1.74 4.21
C GLY A 120 5.68 -2.13 2.74
N ALA A 121 6.57 -1.46 2.01
CA ALA A 121 6.85 -1.77 0.61
C ALA A 121 7.40 -3.20 0.42
N ALA A 122 8.30 -3.63 1.31
CA ALA A 122 8.84 -5.00 1.30
C ALA A 122 7.76 -6.05 1.56
N VAL A 123 6.84 -5.79 2.51
CA VAL A 123 5.69 -6.67 2.78
C VAL A 123 4.75 -6.74 1.58
N VAL A 124 4.40 -5.60 0.96
CA VAL A 124 3.55 -5.56 -0.24
C VAL A 124 4.20 -6.35 -1.38
N ALA A 125 5.50 -6.20 -1.60
CA ALA A 125 6.23 -6.93 -2.62
C ALA A 125 6.27 -8.43 -2.36
N PHE A 126 6.54 -8.82 -1.12
CA PHE A 126 6.55 -10.21 -0.70
C PHE A 126 5.17 -10.86 -0.89
N VAL A 127 4.10 -10.18 -0.51
CA VAL A 127 2.72 -10.67 -0.67
C VAL A 127 2.32 -10.76 -2.14
N GLY A 128 2.65 -9.76 -2.95
CA GLY A 128 2.37 -9.78 -4.38
C GLY A 128 3.07 -10.93 -5.09
N LEU A 129 4.37 -11.12 -4.83
CA LEU A 129 5.14 -12.22 -5.40
C LEU A 129 4.62 -13.59 -4.92
N GLY A 130 4.22 -13.69 -3.65
CA GLY A 130 3.60 -14.91 -3.11
C GLY A 130 2.26 -15.25 -3.74
N LEU A 131 1.40 -14.26 -4.00
CA LEU A 131 0.13 -14.44 -4.71
C LEU A 131 0.34 -14.87 -6.17
N LEU A 132 1.35 -14.32 -6.86
CA LEU A 132 1.72 -14.73 -8.22
C LEU A 132 2.21 -16.18 -8.28
N GLN A 133 2.93 -16.63 -7.25
CA GLN A 133 3.38 -18.02 -7.14
C GLN A 133 2.23 -18.98 -6.82
N ALA A 134 1.27 -18.55 -5.99
CA ALA A 134 0.13 -19.37 -5.64
C ALA A 134 -0.83 -19.56 -6.83
N GLY A 135 -1.03 -18.54 -7.67
CA GLY A 135 -1.96 -18.57 -8.80
C GLY A 135 -1.50 -19.35 -10.06
N GLY A 136 -0.49 -20.22 -9.94
CA GLY A 136 -0.02 -21.14 -10.99
C GLY A 136 -0.28 -22.59 -10.63
#